data_AF-A0A7S4DGS4-F1
#
_entry.id   AF-A0A7S4DGS4-F1
#
_cell.length_a   1.000
_cell.length_b   1.000
_cell.length_c   1.000
_cell.angle_alpha   90.00
_cell.angle_beta   90.00
_cell.angle_gamma   90.00
#
_symmetry.space_group_name_H-M   'P 1'
#
loop_
_entity.id
_entity.type
_entity.pdbx_description
1 polymer ?
#
loop_
_entity_poly.entity_id
_entity_poly.type
_entity_poly.pdbx_seq_one_letter_code
_entity_poly.pdbx_strand_id
1 'polypeptide(L)'
;MFQIGVSLAVAAIPEGLPICVTVTLALGVMRMAGRQAVVKKLPAVEALGCATVVCCDKTGTLTRNAMAAEWAVLPGVEGPLRVAEEEGEGGGGGGGGLWRDP
;
A
#
# COMPACT_ATOMS: atom_id res chain seq x y z
N MET A 1 55.63 -5.38 -4.93
CA MET A 1 54.61 -5.05 -5.96
C MET A 1 53.31 -5.83 -5.77
N PHE A 2 53.33 -7.16 -5.61
CA PHE A 2 52.11 -7.97 -5.46
C PHE A 2 51.18 -7.54 -4.30
N GLN A 3 51.73 -7.32 -3.08
CA GLN A 3 50.94 -6.91 -1.92
C GLN A 3 50.23 -5.55 -2.09
N ILE A 4 50.87 -4.60 -2.78
CA ILE A 4 50.29 -3.28 -3.08
C ILE A 4 49.14 -3.42 -4.08
N GLY A 5 49.26 -4.33 -5.05
CA GLY A 5 48.17 -4.64 -5.98
C GLY A 5 46.95 -5.24 -5.28
N VAL A 6 47.16 -6.16 -4.33
CA VAL A 6 46.08 -6.78 -3.55
C VAL A 6 45.38 -5.77 -2.64
N SER A 7 46.13 -4.88 -1.96
CA SER A 7 45.52 -3.89 -1.05
C SER A 7 44.67 -2.85 -1.79
N LEU A 8 45.12 -2.38 -2.95
CA LEU A 8 44.33 -1.47 -3.79
C LEU A 8 43.05 -2.14 -4.32
N ALA A 9 43.13 -3.42 -4.70
CA ALA A 9 41.97 -4.17 -5.17
C ALA A 9 40.89 -4.31 -4.08
N VAL A 10 41.28 -4.63 -2.84
CA VAL A 10 40.35 -4.73 -1.70
C VAL A 10 39.74 -3.36 -1.37
N ALA A 11 40.54 -2.29 -1.36
CA ALA A 11 40.06 -0.95 -1.06
C ALA A 11 39.02 -0.42 -2.07
N ALA A 12 39.04 -0.93 -3.30
CA ALA A 12 38.08 -0.56 -4.33
C ALA A 12 36.72 -1.26 -4.20
N ILE A 13 36.58 -2.30 -3.37
CA ILE A 13 35.33 -3.04 -3.19
C ILE A 13 34.45 -2.29 -2.18
N PRO A 14 33.25 -1.83 -2.59
CA PRO A 14 32.37 -1.10 -1.68
C PRO A 14 31.58 -2.08 -0.81
N GLU A 15 32.24 -2.71 0.16
CA GLU A 15 31.65 -3.72 1.06
C GLU A 15 30.51 -3.15 1.95
N GLY A 16 30.49 -1.83 2.18
CA GLY A 16 29.44 -1.16 2.95
C GLY A 16 28.16 -0.83 2.16
N LEU A 17 28.22 -0.84 0.83
CA LEU A 17 27.09 -0.43 -0.01
C LEU A 17 25.83 -1.29 0.19
N PRO A 18 25.91 -2.63 0.31
CA PRO A 18 24.74 -3.47 0.61
C PRO A 18 24.03 -3.08 1.91
N ILE A 19 24.79 -2.65 2.93
CA ILE A 19 24.25 -2.22 4.22
C ILE A 19 23.52 -0.88 4.07
N CYS A 20 24.14 0.09 3.39
CA CYS A 20 23.51 1.40 3.14
C CYS A 20 22.17 1.27 2.40
N VAL A 21 22.10 0.42 1.37
CA VAL A 21 20.86 0.15 0.63
C VAL A 21 19.81 -0.50 1.53
N THR A 22 20.22 -1.48 2.34
CA THR A 22 19.29 -2.18 3.26
C THR A 22 18.70 -1.23 4.31
N VAL A 23 19.52 -0.40 4.94
CA VAL A 23 19.09 0.57 5.97
C VAL A 23 18.15 1.61 5.37
N THR A 24 18.48 2.15 4.19
CA THR A 24 17.64 3.16 3.54
C THR A 24 16.27 2.61 3.14
N LEU A 25 16.21 1.39 2.58
CA LEU A 25 14.96 0.71 2.30
C LEU A 25 14.16 0.41 3.58
N ALA A 26 14.83 -0.02 4.66
CA ALA A 26 14.18 -0.30 5.94
C ALA A 26 13.52 0.95 6.55
N LEU A 27 14.18 2.11 6.50
CA LEU A 27 13.58 3.39 6.90
C LEU A 27 12.35 3.73 6.07
N GLY A 28 12.37 3.44 4.77
CA GLY A 28 11.21 3.56 3.87
C GLY A 28 10.04 2.66 4.32
N VAL A 29 10.32 1.40 4.64
CA VAL A 29 9.32 0.46 5.17
C VAL A 29 8.71 0.97 6.47
N MET A 30 9.52 1.45 7.42
CA MET A 30 9.01 1.99 8.70
C MET A 30 8.05 3.17 8.48
N ARG A 31 8.39 4.07 7.55
CA ARG A 31 7.52 5.21 7.18
C ARG A 31 6.21 4.76 6.53
N MET A 32 6.24 3.74 5.67
CA MET A 32 5.04 3.18 5.04
C MET A 32 4.14 2.48 6.06
N ALA A 33 4.72 1.74 7.00
CA ALA A 33 3.96 1.07 8.07
C ALA A 33 3.21 2.06 8.96
N GLY A 34 3.79 3.22 9.25
CA GLY A 34 3.12 4.32 9.96
C GLY A 34 1.91 4.90 9.21
N ARG A 35 1.75 4.58 7.92
CA ARG A 35 0.63 4.96 7.05
C ARG A 35 -0.25 3.75 6.67
N GLN A 36 -0.25 2.71 7.51
CA GLN A 36 -1.02 1.46 7.32
C GLN A 36 -0.63 0.64 6.08
N ALA A 37 0.52 0.91 5.44
CA ALA A 37 1.04 0.15 4.31
C ALA A 37 2.15 -0.81 4.76
N VAL A 38 1.80 -2.09 4.95
CA VAL A 38 2.75 -3.13 5.41
C VAL A 38 3.55 -3.70 4.24
N VAL A 39 4.86 -3.46 4.25
CA VAL A 39 5.79 -3.98 3.22
C VAL A 39 6.43 -5.28 3.68
N LYS A 40 6.24 -6.35 2.91
CA LYS A 40 6.75 -7.71 3.23
C LYS A 40 8.18 -7.97 2.75
N LYS A 41 8.69 -7.18 1.79
CA LYS A 41 10.02 -7.33 1.17
C LYS A 41 10.65 -5.95 0.96
N LEU A 42 11.87 -5.73 1.44
CA LEU A 42 12.55 -4.43 1.33
C LEU A 42 12.59 -3.84 -0.09
N PRO A 43 12.90 -4.62 -1.16
CA PRO A 43 12.95 -4.07 -2.52
C PRO A 43 11.60 -3.53 -3.04
N ALA A 44 10.47 -3.93 -2.44
CA ALA A 44 9.17 -3.46 -2.88
C ALA A 44 8.97 -1.95 -2.68
N VAL A 45 9.68 -1.33 -1.74
CA VAL A 45 9.67 0.13 -1.53
C VAL A 45 10.21 0.87 -2.76
N GLU A 46 11.32 0.38 -3.32
CA GLU A 46 11.97 0.99 -4.48
C GLU A 46 11.18 0.69 -5.76
N ALA A 47 10.70 -0.54 -5.93
CA ALA A 47 9.82 -0.90 -7.04
C ALA A 47 8.54 -0.04 -7.10
N LEU A 48 7.91 0.25 -5.95
CA LEU A 48 6.76 1.14 -5.89
C LEU A 48 7.12 2.59 -6.22
N GLY A 49 8.31 3.05 -5.81
CA GLY A 49 8.81 4.39 -6.12
C GLY A 49 9.08 4.62 -7.61
N CYS A 50 9.39 3.57 -8.36
CA CYS A 50 9.63 3.61 -9.81
C CYS A 50 8.43 3.15 -10.65
N ALA A 51 7.29 2.81 -10.03
CA ALA A 51 6.12 2.35 -10.74
C ALA A 51 5.50 3.47 -11.60
N THR A 52 5.28 3.19 -12.88
CA THR A 52 4.62 4.12 -13.83
C THR A 52 3.18 3.73 -14.15
N VAL A 53 2.78 2.50 -13.83
CA VAL A 53 1.44 1.96 -14.06
C VAL A 53 0.99 1.22 -12.80
N VAL A 54 -0.26 1.43 -12.39
CA VAL A 54 -0.89 0.69 -11.29
C VAL A 54 -2.04 -0.13 -11.85
N CYS A 55 -1.87 -1.46 -11.86
CA CYS A 55 -2.94 -2.38 -12.19
C CYS A 55 -3.78 -2.63 -10.93
N CYS A 56 -4.91 -1.94 -10.81
CA CYS A 56 -5.85 -2.14 -9.70
C CYS A 56 -6.86 -3.23 -10.04
N ASP A 57 -7.19 -4.07 -9.07
CA ASP A 57 -8.40 -4.89 -9.14
C ASP A 57 -9.64 -4.02 -8.86
N LYS A 58 -10.82 -4.46 -9.29
CA LYS A 58 -12.07 -3.72 -9.07
C LYS A 58 -12.65 -4.04 -7.70
N THR A 59 -13.04 -5.30 -7.49
CA THR A 59 -13.88 -5.70 -6.36
C THR A 59 -13.05 -5.84 -5.09
N GLY A 60 -13.38 -5.07 -4.05
CA GLY A 60 -12.61 -5.09 -2.79
C GLY A 60 -11.29 -4.32 -2.83
N THR A 61 -10.97 -3.67 -3.95
CA THR A 61 -9.84 -2.74 -4.07
C THR A 61 -10.33 -1.33 -4.44
N LEU A 62 -10.99 -1.16 -5.59
CA LEU A 62 -11.63 0.12 -5.95
C LEU A 62 -13.03 0.26 -5.35
N THR A 63 -13.72 -0.86 -5.13
CA THR A 63 -15.04 -0.89 -4.50
C THR A 63 -14.96 -1.48 -3.09
N ARG A 64 -15.93 -1.13 -2.24
CA ARG A 64 -16.06 -1.67 -0.87
C ARG A 64 -16.44 -3.16 -0.81
N ASN A 65 -16.58 -3.83 -1.96
CA ASN A 65 -17.14 -5.18 -2.06
C ASN A 65 -18.50 -5.32 -1.34
N ALA A 66 -19.29 -4.25 -1.34
CA ALA A 66 -20.63 -4.19 -0.79
C ALA A 66 -21.54 -3.62 -1.88
N MET A 67 -22.60 -4.36 -2.21
CA MET A 67 -23.58 -3.89 -3.19
C MET A 67 -24.54 -2.92 -2.53
N ALA A 68 -24.67 -1.74 -3.12
CA ALA A 68 -25.65 -0.73 -2.73
C ALA A 68 -26.57 -0.44 -3.91
N ALA A 69 -27.87 -0.29 -3.64
CA ALA A 69 -28.80 0.20 -4.64
C ALA A 69 -28.67 1.73 -4.71
N GLU A 70 -28.33 2.29 -5.87
CA GLU A 70 -28.27 3.75 -6.04
C GLU A 70 -29.58 4.35 -6.51
N TRP A 71 -30.34 3.58 -7.30
CA TRP A 71 -31.53 4.05 -8.00
C TRP A 71 -32.66 3.03 -7.90
N ALA A 72 -33.87 3.53 -7.70
CA ALA A 72 -35.10 2.76 -7.76
C ALA A 72 -36.06 3.42 -8.74
N VAL A 73 -36.78 2.59 -9.50
CA VAL A 73 -37.88 3.06 -10.37
C VAL A 73 -39.17 2.49 -9.80
N LEU A 74 -40.11 3.37 -9.44
CA LEU A 74 -41.37 3.00 -8.82
C LEU A 74 -42.55 3.30 -9.77
N PRO A 75 -43.57 2.42 -9.85
CA PRO A 75 -44.78 2.70 -10.61
C PRO A 75 -45.47 3.98 -10.11
N GLY A 76 -45.89 4.85 -11.03
CA GLY A 76 -46.60 6.09 -10.68
C GLY A 76 -45.72 7.23 -10.18
N VAL A 77 -44.40 7.04 -10.13
CA VAL A 77 -43.42 8.11 -9.88
C VAL A 77 -42.68 8.41 -11.19
N GLU A 78 -42.67 9.68 -11.60
CA GLU A 78 -41.93 10.09 -12.79
C GLU A 78 -40.42 10.16 -12.47
N GLY A 79 -39.65 9.30 -13.14
CA GLY A 79 -38.18 9.29 -13.09
C GLY A 79 -37.59 8.37 -12.03
N PRO A 80 -36.27 8.10 -12.12
CA PRO A 80 -35.56 7.29 -11.15
C PRO A 80 -35.36 8.05 -9.83
N LEU A 81 -35.74 7.42 -8.72
CA LEU A 81 -35.49 7.93 -7.37
C LEU A 81 -34.10 7.49 -6.93
N ARG A 82 -33.30 8.42 -6.40
CA ARG A 82 -32.10 8.03 -5.67
C ARG A 82 -32.51 7.38 -4.36
N VAL A 83 -31.91 6.22 -4.08
CA VAL A 83 -32.06 5.58 -2.78
C VAL A 83 -31.29 6.42 -1.77
N ALA A 84 -31.95 6.83 -0.69
CA ALA A 84 -31.28 7.54 0.40
C ALA A 84 -30.28 6.60 1.08
N GLU A 85 -29.05 7.05 1.30
CA GLU A 85 -28.11 6.34 2.16
C GLU A 85 -28.56 6.50 3.61
N GLU A 86 -28.82 5.37 4.28
CA GLU A 86 -28.84 5.34 5.74
C GLU A 86 -27.39 5.25 6.21
N GLU A 87 -26.91 6.26 6.93
CA GLU A 87 -25.71 6.12 7.75
C GLU A 87 -26.03 5.13 8.87
N GLY A 88 -25.73 3.85 8.65
CA GLY A 88 -25.82 2.85 9.70
C GLY A 88 -24.87 3.22 10.85
N GLU A 89 -25.41 3.46 12.04
CA GLU A 89 -24.65 3.51 13.29
C GLU A 89 -23.88 2.18 13.45
N GLY A 90 -22.58 2.22 13.16
CA GLY A 90 -21.68 1.08 13.34
C GLY A 90 -21.48 0.79 14.82
N GLY A 91 -22.30 -0.08 15.38
CA GLY A 91 -22.14 -0.67 16.71
C GLY A 91 -20.80 -1.39 16.85
N GLY A 92 -20.09 -1.08 17.95
CA GLY A 92 -18.81 -1.70 18.30
C GLY A 92 -18.94 -3.18 18.68
N GLY A 93 -17.96 -3.97 18.26
CA GLY A 93 -17.74 -5.36 18.68
C GLY A 93 -16.30 -5.76 18.33
N GLY A 94 -15.48 -6.02 19.35
CA GLY A 94 -14.00 -6.06 19.26
C GLY A 94 -13.39 -7.21 18.47
N GLY A 95 -12.19 -6.95 17.93
CA GLY A 95 -11.26 -7.97 17.43
C GLY A 95 -10.25 -7.46 16.38
N GLY A 96 -9.10 -6.94 16.82
CA GLY A 96 -7.88 -6.84 15.99
C GLY A 96 -7.86 -5.72 14.93
N GLY A 97 -7.74 -4.47 15.37
CA GLY A 97 -7.54 -3.34 14.46
C GLY A 97 -6.18 -3.35 13.76
N LEU A 98 -6.19 -3.35 12.42
CA LEU A 98 -5.06 -2.83 11.64
C LEU A 98 -5.49 -1.93 10.48
N TRP A 99 -6.76 -1.93 10.11
CA TRP A 99 -7.33 -1.01 9.13
C TRP A 99 -8.63 -0.45 9.69
N ARG A 100 -8.53 0.72 10.33
CA ARG A 100 -9.68 1.60 10.51
C ARG A 100 -9.77 2.43 9.23
N ASP A 101 -10.90 2.35 8.55
CA ASP A 101 -11.25 3.28 7.47
C ASP A 101 -11.34 4.71 8.04
N PRO A 102 -10.92 5.76 7.30
CA PRO A 102 -11.09 7.15 7.70
C PRO A 102 -12.55 7.61 7.70
#